data_AF-A0AAD7AUA4-F1
#
_entry.id   AF-A0AAD7AUA4-F1
#
_cell.length_a   1.000
_cell.length_b   1.000
_cell.length_c   1.000
_cell.angle_alpha   90.00
_cell.angle_beta   90.00
_cell.angle_gamma   90.00
#
_symmetry.space_group_name_H-M   'P 1'
#
loop_
_entity.id
_entity.type
_entity.pdbx_description
1 polymer ?
#
loop_
_entity_poly.entity_id
_entity_poly.type
_entity_poly.pdbx_seq_one_letter_code
_entity_poly.pdbx_strand_id
1 'polypeptide(L)'
;MQLTSFPQPAQPHPRKFSVLNVVAMAKSKNHTNHNQNKKAHKNGIKTPAAGRTRSLKGVDPKFRRNARYALAGSNKARREAKLEA
;
A
#
# COMPACT_ATOMS: atom_id res chain seq x y z
N MET A 1 34.17 38.72 -7.12
CA MET A 1 33.04 38.27 -7.95
C MET A 1 32.72 36.84 -7.55
N GLN A 2 31.61 36.41 -6.96
CA GLN A 2 30.44 37.01 -6.33
C GLN A 2 30.06 35.99 -5.24
N LEU A 3 29.87 36.43 -3.99
CA LEU A 3 29.35 35.58 -2.92
C LEU A 3 27.84 35.48 -3.11
N THR A 4 27.33 34.30 -3.47
CA THR A 4 25.88 34.07 -3.53
C THR A 4 25.36 33.88 -2.11
N SER A 5 24.69 34.91 -1.58
CA SER A 5 23.97 34.87 -0.31
C SER A 5 22.78 33.92 -0.39
N PHE A 6 22.83 32.82 0.36
CA PHE A 6 21.69 31.92 0.57
C PHE A 6 20.66 32.61 1.48
N PRO A 7 19.40 32.80 1.06
CA PRO A 7 18.41 33.44 1.91
C PRO A 7 17.95 32.47 2.99
N GLN A 8 18.08 32.85 4.26
CA GLN A 8 17.55 32.08 5.38
C GLN A 8 16.01 32.10 5.36
N PRO A 9 15.34 30.95 5.52
CA PRO A 9 13.89 30.94 5.70
C PRO A 9 13.54 31.53 7.07
N ALA A 10 12.70 32.56 7.08
CA ALA A 10 12.16 33.15 8.30
C ALA A 10 11.42 32.10 9.12
N GLN A 11 11.90 31.86 10.35
CA GLN A 11 11.26 30.96 11.30
C GLN A 11 9.98 31.63 11.84
N PRO A 12 8.80 30.99 11.78
CA PRO A 12 7.59 31.55 12.37
C PRO A 12 7.72 31.57 13.90
N HIS A 13 7.63 32.77 14.49
CA HIS A 13 7.61 32.93 15.94
C HIS A 13 6.36 32.26 16.52
N PRO A 14 6.47 31.49 17.61
CA PRO A 14 5.30 30.92 18.25
C PRO A 14 4.46 32.06 18.84
N ARG A 15 3.22 32.22 18.34
CA ARG A 15 2.22 33.04 19.02
C ARG A 15 2.02 32.42 20.39
N LYS A 16 2.39 33.15 21.44
CA LYS A 16 2.19 32.75 22.83
C LYS A 16 0.68 32.62 23.06
N PHE A 17 0.14 31.41 22.89
CA PHE A 17 -1.23 31.14 23.27
C PHE A 17 -1.27 31.06 24.79
N SER A 18 -1.76 32.18 25.31
CA SER A 18 -2.13 32.49 26.68
C SER A 18 -2.72 31.30 27.47
N VAL A 19 -2.23 31.20 28.71
CA VAL A 19 -2.84 30.63 29.93
C VAL A 19 -3.40 29.21 29.86
N LEU A 20 -2.71 28.32 30.58
CA LEU A 20 -3.19 27.02 31.05
C LEU A 20 -4.40 27.21 31.96
N ASN A 21 -5.58 27.26 31.38
CA ASN A 21 -6.84 27.18 32.12
C ASN A 21 -7.08 25.70 32.44
N VAL A 22 -6.73 25.28 33.66
CA VAL A 22 -7.00 23.94 34.19
C VAL A 22 -8.50 23.86 34.51
N VAL A 23 -9.33 23.81 33.48
CA VAL A 23 -10.72 23.36 33.63
C VAL A 23 -10.65 21.85 33.69
N ALA A 24 -11.14 21.28 34.80
CA ALA A 24 -11.27 19.85 35.03
C ALA A 24 -11.57 19.11 33.73
N MET A 25 -10.75 18.10 33.41
CA MET A 25 -10.84 17.31 32.19
C MET A 25 -12.24 16.71 32.06
N ALA A 26 -13.13 17.44 31.40
CA ALA A 26 -14.50 17.02 31.16
C ALA A 26 -14.44 15.74 30.33
N LYS A 27 -15.16 14.69 30.75
CA LYS A 27 -15.10 13.39 30.09
C LYS A 27 -15.45 13.56 28.60
N SER A 28 -14.52 13.23 27.72
CA SER A 28 -14.74 13.17 26.29
C SER A 28 -15.44 11.87 25.89
N LYS A 29 -15.98 11.80 24.66
CA LYS A 29 -16.53 10.56 24.11
C LYS A 29 -15.39 9.56 23.85
N ASN A 30 -15.46 8.38 24.47
CA ASN A 30 -14.40 7.36 24.40
C ASN A 30 -14.32 6.64 23.05
N HIS A 31 -15.40 6.61 22.24
CA HIS A 31 -15.43 5.90 20.96
C HIS A 31 -16.51 6.44 20.01
N THR A 32 -16.22 6.48 18.70
CA THR A 32 -17.21 6.77 17.65
C THR A 32 -16.84 6.12 16.30
N ASN A 33 -17.84 5.55 15.64
CA ASN A 33 -17.74 5.03 14.27
C ASN A 33 -18.45 5.94 13.23
N HIS A 34 -18.95 7.12 13.65
CA HIS A 34 -19.88 7.92 12.85
C HIS A 34 -19.35 8.32 11.46
N ASN A 35 -18.08 8.70 11.36
CA ASN A 35 -17.49 9.20 10.10
C ASN A 35 -16.57 8.17 9.42
N GLN A 36 -16.51 6.91 9.88
CA GLN A 36 -15.59 5.94 9.28
C GLN A 36 -16.07 5.51 7.89
N ASN A 37 -17.36 5.20 7.73
CA ASN A 37 -17.94 4.83 6.44
C ASN A 37 -17.78 5.95 5.41
N LYS A 38 -18.09 7.20 5.79
CA LYS A 38 -17.92 8.36 4.89
C LYS A 38 -16.46 8.50 4.43
N LYS A 39 -15.48 8.30 5.31
CA LYS A 39 -14.06 8.31 4.94
C LYS A 39 -13.67 7.14 4.04
N ALA A 40 -14.14 5.93 4.35
CA ALA A 40 -13.85 4.73 3.55
C ALA A 40 -14.40 4.84 2.12
N HIS A 41 -15.57 5.47 1.95
CA HIS A 41 -16.19 5.65 0.64
C HIS A 41 -15.68 6.86 -0.16
N LYS A 42 -14.90 7.79 0.42
CA LYS A 42 -14.33 8.93 -0.35
C LYS A 42 -13.53 8.49 -1.57
N ASN A 43 -12.71 7.45 -1.41
CA ASN A 43 -11.89 6.86 -2.47
C ASN A 43 -12.42 5.48 -2.93
N GLY A 44 -13.59 5.09 -2.43
CA GLY A 44 -14.17 3.75 -2.60
C GLY A 44 -13.44 2.65 -1.82
N ILE A 45 -14.17 1.58 -1.53
CA ILE A 45 -13.60 0.33 -1.00
C ILE A 45 -13.03 -0.45 -2.18
N LYS A 46 -11.71 -0.45 -2.33
CA LYS A 46 -11.03 -1.14 -3.44
C LYS A 46 -10.96 -2.64 -3.18
N THR A 47 -11.38 -3.43 -4.17
CA THR A 47 -11.17 -4.88 -4.17
C THR A 47 -9.71 -5.21 -4.51
N PRO A 48 -9.20 -6.39 -4.11
CA PRO A 48 -7.87 -6.83 -4.53
C PRO A 48 -7.79 -6.87 -6.06
N ALA A 49 -6.66 -6.43 -6.61
CA ALA A 49 -6.46 -6.40 -8.06
C ALA A 49 -6.44 -7.83 -8.62
N ALA A 50 -7.27 -8.08 -9.64
CA ALA A 50 -7.24 -9.32 -10.40
C ALA A 50 -6.12 -9.24 -11.45
N GLY A 51 -5.03 -9.99 -11.24
CA GLY A 51 -4.03 -10.23 -12.27
C GLY A 51 -4.44 -11.35 -13.23
N ARG A 52 -3.69 -11.54 -14.32
CA ARG A 52 -3.92 -12.64 -15.29
C ARG A 52 -3.89 -14.03 -14.63
N THR A 53 -3.02 -14.21 -13.64
CA THR A 53 -2.82 -15.49 -12.95
C THR A 53 -2.85 -15.27 -11.44
N ARG A 54 -3.52 -16.17 -10.71
CA ARG A 54 -3.59 -16.16 -9.24
C ARG A 54 -2.34 -16.83 -8.64
N SER A 55 -2.06 -16.52 -7.37
CA SER A 55 -0.99 -17.21 -6.64
C SER A 55 -1.38 -18.67 -6.34
N LEU A 56 -0.42 -19.58 -6.46
CA LEU A 56 -0.58 -21.01 -6.10
C LEU A 56 -0.17 -21.29 -4.63
N LYS A 57 -0.13 -20.25 -3.78
CA LYS A 57 0.21 -20.41 -2.36
C LYS A 57 -0.97 -21.10 -1.65
N GLY A 58 -0.68 -22.18 -0.91
CA GLY A 58 -1.70 -22.98 -0.23
C GLY A 58 -2.37 -24.05 -1.10
N VAL A 59 -2.01 -24.17 -2.37
CA VAL A 59 -2.46 -25.28 -3.24
C VAL A 59 -1.67 -26.56 -2.91
N ASP A 60 -2.33 -27.71 -3.00
CA ASP A 60 -1.77 -29.03 -2.73
C ASP A 60 -0.34 -29.20 -3.30
N PRO A 61 0.66 -29.53 -2.44
CA PRO A 61 2.03 -29.76 -2.87
C PRO A 61 2.17 -30.82 -3.98
N LYS A 62 1.33 -31.86 -4.01
CA LYS A 62 1.43 -32.92 -5.03
C LYS A 62 1.00 -32.39 -6.40
N PHE A 63 -0.13 -31.70 -6.47
CA PHE A 63 -0.57 -30.99 -7.67
C PHE A 63 0.49 -29.98 -8.16
N ARG A 64 1.04 -29.16 -7.25
CA ARG A 64 2.06 -28.16 -7.61
C ARG A 64 3.34 -28.77 -8.16
N ARG A 65 3.80 -29.90 -7.61
CA ARG A 65 4.97 -30.63 -8.13
C ARG A 65 4.70 -31.15 -9.54
N ASN A 66 3.55 -31.79 -9.76
CA ASN A 66 3.17 -32.29 -11.08
C ASN A 66 3.05 -31.17 -12.13
N ALA A 67 2.34 -30.09 -11.79
CA ALA A 67 2.14 -28.96 -12.69
C ALA A 67 3.46 -28.31 -13.15
N ARG A 68 4.48 -28.28 -12.27
CA ARG A 68 5.83 -27.79 -12.62
C ARG A 68 6.50 -28.68 -13.66
N TYR A 69 6.44 -30.00 -13.51
CA TYR A 69 7.05 -30.93 -14.46
C TYR A 69 6.32 -30.93 -15.80
N ALA A 70 4.98 -30.90 -15.79
CA ALA A 70 4.18 -30.79 -17.00
C ALA A 70 4.53 -29.53 -17.80
N LEU A 71 4.59 -28.37 -17.14
CA LEU A 71 4.94 -27.10 -17.77
C LEU A 71 6.37 -27.11 -18.35
N ALA A 72 7.32 -27.74 -17.66
CA ALA A 72 8.69 -27.89 -18.16
C ALA A 72 8.73 -28.70 -19.46
N GLY A 73 8.00 -29.82 -19.52
CA GLY A 73 7.87 -30.65 -20.72
C GLY A 73 7.24 -29.88 -21.89
N SER A 74 6.11 -29.21 -21.66
CA SER A 74 5.43 -28.40 -22.69
C SER A 74 6.32 -27.28 -23.22
N ASN A 75 7.11 -26.63 -22.35
CA ASN A 75 8.04 -25.58 -22.77
C ASN A 75 9.20 -26.12 -23.62
N LYS A 76 9.69 -27.33 -23.35
CA LYS A 76 10.73 -27.99 -24.17
C LYS A 76 10.20 -28.27 -25.58
N ALA A 77 9.07 -28.96 -25.68
CA ALA A 77 8.42 -29.27 -26.96
C ALA A 77 8.11 -28.00 -27.78
N ARG A 78 7.61 -26.94 -27.11
CA ARG A 78 7.32 -25.67 -27.77
C ARG A 78 8.58 -24.93 -28.26
N ARG A 79 9.71 -25.11 -27.60
CA ARG A 79 10.99 -24.54 -28.07
C ARG A 79 11.51 -25.31 -29.28
N GLU A 80 11.47 -26.64 -29.25
CA GLU A 80 11.88 -27.48 -30.38
C GLU A 80 11.04 -27.17 -31.62
N ALA A 81 9.71 -27.13 -31.48
CA ALA A 81 8.81 -26.74 -32.57
C ALA A 81 9.05 -25.32 -33.12
N LYS A 82 9.63 -24.40 -32.31
CA LYS A 82 9.98 -23.05 -32.75
C LYS A 82 11.37 -22.99 -33.40
N LEU A 83 12.27 -23.92 -33.09
CA LEU A 83 13.59 -24.02 -33.72
C LEU A 83 13.52 -24.69 -35.08
N GLU A 84 12.60 -25.65 -35.24
CA GLU A 84 12.34 -26.35 -36.50
C GLU A 84 11.53 -25.52 -37.53
N ALA A 85 10.97 -24.38 -37.10
CA ALA A 85 10.18 -23.47 -37.94
C ALA A 85 10.95 -22.19 -38.26
#